data_AF-A0A4C1VJN4-F1
#
_entry.id   AF-A0A4C1VJN4-F1
#
_cell.length_a   1.000
_cell.length_b   1.000
_cell.length_c   1.000
_cell.angle_alpha   90.00
_cell.angle_beta   90.00
_cell.angle_gamma   90.00
#
_symmetry.space_group_name_H-M   'P 1'
#
loop_
_entity.id
_entity.type
_entity.pdbx_description
1 polymer ?
#
loop_
_entity_poly.entity_id
_entity_poly.type
_entity_poly.pdbx_seq_one_letter_code
_entity_poly.pdbx_strand_id
1 'polypeptide(L)'
;MGCVPYPGCLCIESWYEVGFNLQHNVKRSILTLRNALHVVEGDSAPDSERVVKNKPRPVGLKNFVMTTSEGLMLDFAIYESAKTMFGESNLGLGPSVILSLAKRIPPGSCVYHDRYFTTVPLIEEMEKLNLHSTGTIMQNRIPDRATIKFKKDSAMRRGVSTVCL
;
A
#
# COMPACT_ATOMS: atom_id res chain seq x y z
N MET A 1 -5.05 -8.29 20.56
CA MET A 1 -5.10 -9.72 20.19
C MET A 1 -6.55 -10.09 19.98
N GLY A 2 -6.93 -10.37 18.74
CA GLY A 2 -8.26 -10.83 18.38
C GLY A 2 -8.11 -11.78 17.19
N CYS A 3 -8.05 -13.07 17.48
CA CYS A 3 -8.27 -14.10 16.49
C CYS A 3 -9.78 -14.23 16.35
N VAL A 4 -10.35 -13.70 15.26
CA VAL A 4 -11.73 -14.00 14.91
C VAL A 4 -11.71 -15.32 14.12
N PRO A 5 -12.30 -16.41 14.62
CA PRO A 5 -12.52 -17.61 13.83
C PRO A 5 -13.48 -17.25 12.70
N TYR A 6 -13.14 -17.57 11.45
CA TYR A 6 -14.01 -17.38 10.29
C TYR A 6 -15.41 -17.96 10.57
N PRO A 7 -16.48 -17.15 10.64
CA PRO A 7 -17.81 -17.64 10.34
C PRO A 7 -17.96 -17.59 8.81
N GLY A 8 -18.58 -18.60 8.22
CA GLY A 8 -18.89 -18.62 6.80
C GLY A 8 -19.55 -17.31 6.35
N CYS A 9 -18.99 -16.72 5.30
CA CYS A 9 -19.64 -15.84 4.32
C CYS A 9 -20.83 -14.99 4.83
N LEU A 10 -20.61 -14.03 5.75
CA LEU A 10 -21.64 -13.05 6.14
C LEU A 10 -21.03 -11.87 6.93
N CYS A 11 -20.12 -11.09 6.33
CA CYS A 11 -19.55 -9.89 6.98
C CYS A 11 -19.30 -8.70 6.03
N ILE A 12 -20.10 -8.51 4.98
CA ILE A 12 -19.93 -7.35 4.06
C ILE A 12 -21.00 -6.26 4.26
N GLU A 13 -22.08 -6.50 5.00
CA GLU A 13 -23.25 -5.59 4.97
C GLU A 13 -23.28 -4.46 6.00
N SER A 14 -22.37 -4.39 6.98
CA SER A 14 -22.59 -3.50 8.13
C SER A 14 -21.47 -2.49 8.41
N TRP A 15 -21.14 -1.61 7.46
CA TRP A 15 -20.39 -0.38 7.77
C TRP A 15 -20.83 0.78 6.85
N TYR A 16 -21.91 1.47 7.26
CA TYR A 16 -22.38 2.78 6.79
C TYR A 16 -22.24 3.72 8.01
N GLU A 17 -21.74 4.95 7.96
CA GLU A 17 -21.83 6.03 6.97
C GLU A 17 -20.53 6.83 6.96
N VAL A 18 -20.14 7.39 5.80
CA VAL A 18 -19.50 8.72 5.56
C VAL A 18 -18.94 8.68 4.12
N GLY A 19 -19.45 9.55 3.25
CA GLY A 19 -18.86 9.87 1.93
C GLY A 19 -19.41 9.11 0.72
N PHE A 20 -20.44 9.67 0.07
CA PHE A 20 -21.16 9.07 -1.07
C PHE A 20 -20.27 8.68 -2.28
N ASN A 21 -19.21 9.44 -2.59
CA ASN A 21 -18.31 9.17 -3.72
C ASN A 21 -17.24 8.10 -3.43
N LEU A 22 -16.76 8.00 -2.19
CA LEU A 22 -15.82 6.93 -1.79
C LEU A 22 -16.54 5.59 -1.69
N GLN A 23 -17.78 5.58 -1.19
CA GLN A 23 -18.61 4.38 -1.06
C GLN A 23 -18.89 3.66 -2.38
N HIS A 24 -19.11 4.41 -3.47
CA HIS A 24 -19.39 3.81 -4.78
C HIS A 24 -18.17 3.06 -5.35
N ASN A 25 -16.96 3.55 -5.09
CA ASN A 25 -15.71 2.99 -5.61
C ASN A 25 -15.31 1.70 -4.88
N VAL A 26 -15.43 1.68 -3.55
CA VAL A 26 -15.21 0.45 -2.76
C VAL A 26 -16.16 -0.65 -3.21
N LYS A 27 -17.45 -0.32 -3.41
CA LYS A 27 -18.44 -1.25 -3.96
C LYS A 27 -18.06 -1.75 -5.35
N ARG A 28 -17.62 -0.86 -6.25
CA ARG A 28 -17.25 -1.24 -7.62
C ARG A 28 -16.02 -2.13 -7.65
N SER A 29 -14.96 -1.79 -6.91
CA SER A 29 -13.75 -2.63 -6.80
C SER A 29 -14.06 -3.99 -6.15
N ILE A 30 -14.87 -4.02 -5.09
CA ILE A 30 -15.31 -5.28 -4.46
C ILE A 30 -16.16 -6.13 -5.42
N LEU A 31 -17.07 -5.52 -6.18
CA LEU A 31 -17.85 -6.23 -7.21
C LEU A 31 -16.94 -6.74 -8.35
N THR A 32 -15.94 -5.96 -8.76
CA THR A 32 -14.94 -6.42 -9.72
C THR A 32 -14.16 -7.61 -9.18
N LEU A 33 -13.76 -7.62 -7.90
CA LEU A 33 -13.16 -8.81 -7.29
C LEU A 33 -14.10 -10.00 -7.25
N ARG A 34 -15.35 -9.80 -6.87
CA ARG A 34 -16.33 -10.89 -6.79
C ARG A 34 -16.56 -11.55 -8.15
N ASN A 35 -16.50 -10.77 -9.23
CA ASN A 35 -16.66 -11.25 -10.59
C ASN A 35 -15.35 -11.76 -11.22
N ALA A 36 -14.19 -11.27 -10.76
CA ALA A 36 -12.88 -11.71 -11.26
C ALA A 36 -12.32 -12.93 -10.51
N LEU A 37 -12.71 -13.12 -9.25
CA LEU A 37 -12.28 -14.22 -8.41
C LEU A 37 -13.21 -15.42 -8.61
N HIS A 38 -12.98 -16.17 -9.68
CA HIS A 38 -13.46 -17.54 -9.74
C HIS A 38 -12.55 -18.42 -8.87
N VAL A 39 -13.12 -19.12 -7.89
CA VAL A 39 -12.40 -20.18 -7.18
C VAL A 39 -12.14 -21.29 -8.19
N VAL A 40 -10.93 -21.33 -8.74
CA VAL A 40 -10.48 -22.45 -9.55
C VAL A 40 -10.08 -23.54 -8.57
N GLU A 41 -10.95 -24.52 -8.36
CA GLU A 41 -10.60 -25.77 -7.68
C GLU A 41 -9.69 -26.58 -8.62
N GLY A 42 -8.40 -26.26 -8.59
CA GLY A 42 -7.35 -27.05 -9.23
C GLY A 42 -6.28 -27.39 -8.19
N ASP A 43 -5.84 -28.64 -8.15
CA ASP A 43 -4.80 -29.12 -7.23
C ASP A 43 -3.41 -28.49 -7.45
N SER A 44 -3.28 -27.56 -8.41
CA SER A 44 -2.09 -26.78 -8.68
C SER A 44 -2.21 -25.36 -8.13
N ALA A 45 -1.30 -24.96 -7.25
CA ALA A 45 -1.21 -23.60 -6.72
C ALA A 45 -1.15 -22.55 -7.86
N PRO A 46 -1.97 -21.48 -7.82
CA PRO A 46 -1.93 -20.45 -8.85
C PRO A 46 -0.58 -19.72 -8.83
N ASP A 47 -0.06 -19.37 -10.01
CA ASP A 47 1.24 -18.67 -10.22
C ASP A 47 1.38 -17.34 -9.45
N SER A 48 0.29 -16.84 -8.85
CA SER A 48 0.20 -15.62 -8.07
C SER A 48 0.53 -15.78 -6.59
N GLU A 49 0.67 -17.01 -6.08
CA GLU A 49 1.03 -17.24 -4.68
C GLU A 49 2.48 -16.83 -4.40
N ARG A 50 2.68 -16.05 -3.34
CA ARG A 50 4.00 -15.59 -2.92
C ARG A 50 4.35 -16.15 -1.55
N VAL A 51 5.59 -16.63 -1.46
CA VAL A 51 6.17 -17.06 -0.19
C VAL A 51 6.77 -15.86 0.55
N VAL A 52 6.14 -15.46 1.66
CA VAL A 52 6.64 -14.43 2.57
C VAL A 52 7.16 -15.10 3.84
N LYS A 53 8.49 -15.21 3.94
CA LYS A 53 9.20 -16.00 4.97
C LYS A 53 8.94 -15.60 6.43
N ASN A 54 8.36 -14.41 6.67
CA ASN A 54 8.12 -13.86 8.02
C ASN A 54 6.63 -13.76 8.37
N LYS A 55 5.74 -14.40 7.62
CA LYS A 55 4.30 -14.39 7.90
C LYS A 55 3.89 -15.73 8.52
N PRO A 56 2.91 -15.73 9.45
CA PRO A 56 2.43 -16.95 10.12
C PRO A 56 1.93 -18.01 9.13
N ARG A 57 1.42 -17.56 7.97
CA ARG A 57 1.18 -18.39 6.79
C ARG A 57 2.06 -17.85 5.67
N PRO A 58 3.13 -18.57 5.28
CA PRO A 58 4.11 -18.02 4.36
C PRO A 58 3.61 -18.00 2.93
N VAL A 59 2.70 -18.89 2.53
CA VAL A 59 2.14 -18.95 1.17
C VAL A 59 0.78 -18.24 1.15
N GLY A 60 0.58 -17.34 0.19
CA GLY A 60 -0.72 -16.74 -0.05
C GLY A 60 -0.68 -15.60 -1.07
N LEU A 61 -1.86 -15.04 -1.32
CA LEU A 61 -2.04 -13.90 -2.21
C LEU A 61 -1.63 -12.60 -1.51
N LYS A 62 -0.86 -11.76 -2.22
CA LYS A 62 -0.46 -10.45 -1.71
C LYS A 62 -1.44 -9.38 -2.20
N ASN A 63 -2.08 -8.68 -1.26
CA ASN A 63 -2.97 -7.57 -1.53
C ASN A 63 -2.37 -6.26 -0.97
N PHE A 64 -2.37 -5.21 -1.77
CA PHE A 64 -2.08 -3.85 -1.33
C PHE A 64 -3.38 -3.15 -1.03
N VAL A 65 -3.50 -2.51 0.14
CA VAL A 65 -4.74 -1.88 0.57
C VAL A 65 -4.43 -0.47 1.03
N MET A 66 -5.28 0.46 0.62
CA MET A 66 -5.30 1.84 1.11
C MET A 66 -6.50 2.01 2.03
N THR A 67 -6.26 2.53 3.22
CA THR A 67 -7.28 2.70 4.25
C THR A 67 -7.25 4.11 4.83
N THR A 68 -8.37 4.55 5.39
CA THR A 68 -8.39 5.71 6.28
C THR A 68 -7.70 5.37 7.61
N SER A 69 -7.43 6.40 8.42
CA SER A 69 -6.93 6.23 9.79
C SER A 69 -7.87 5.44 10.70
N GLU A 70 -9.17 5.41 10.37
CA GLU A 70 -10.21 4.67 11.09
C GLU A 70 -10.33 3.21 10.62
N GLY A 71 -9.56 2.82 9.61
CA GLY A 71 -9.57 1.46 9.06
C GLY A 71 -10.59 1.23 7.95
N LEU A 72 -11.24 2.27 7.42
CA LEU A 72 -12.10 2.14 6.26
C LEU A 72 -11.25 1.90 5.01
N MET A 73 -11.47 0.79 4.32
CA MET A 73 -10.81 0.49 3.06
C MET A 73 -11.30 1.44 1.96
N LEU A 74 -10.40 2.20 1.37
CA LEU A 74 -10.68 3.12 0.27
C LEU A 74 -10.47 2.46 -1.09
N ASP A 75 -9.37 1.73 -1.23
CA ASP A 75 -8.98 1.06 -2.46
C ASP A 75 -8.03 -0.10 -2.18
N PHE A 76 -7.89 -1.01 -3.12
CA PHE A 76 -6.95 -2.11 -3.03
C PHE A 76 -6.46 -2.56 -4.40
N ALA A 77 -5.35 -3.29 -4.41
CA ALA A 77 -4.74 -3.86 -5.59
C ALA A 77 -4.13 -5.22 -5.28
N ILE A 78 -4.56 -6.24 -6.02
CA ILE A 78 -3.96 -7.57 -5.94
C ILE A 78 -2.64 -7.59 -6.71
N TYR A 79 -1.60 -8.14 -6.09
CA TYR A 79 -0.32 -8.34 -6.74
C TYR A 79 -0.32 -9.67 -7.49
N GLU A 80 -0.15 -9.61 -8.81
CA GLU A 80 0.04 -10.75 -9.69
C GLU A 80 1.49 -10.81 -10.18
N SER A 81 2.13 -11.97 -10.04
CA SER A 81 3.56 -12.17 -10.25
C SER A 81 4.06 -11.81 -11.66
N ALA A 82 3.20 -11.89 -12.69
CA ALA A 82 3.58 -11.76 -14.10
C ALA A 82 2.84 -10.67 -14.90
N LYS A 83 1.71 -10.13 -14.39
CA LYS A 83 0.80 -9.27 -15.18
C LYS A 83 0.51 -7.89 -14.59
N THR A 84 0.96 -7.57 -13.38
CA THR A 84 0.58 -6.29 -12.76
C THR A 84 1.41 -5.12 -13.26
N MET A 85 0.99 -4.59 -14.42
CA MET A 85 1.41 -3.28 -14.91
C MET A 85 0.62 -2.20 -14.15
N PHE A 86 1.17 -1.76 -13.03
CA PHE A 86 0.59 -0.65 -12.25
C PHE A 86 0.92 0.69 -12.91
N GLY A 87 0.22 1.02 -13.99
CA GLY A 87 0.41 2.27 -14.73
C GLY A 87 1.81 2.45 -15.33
N GLU A 88 1.92 3.42 -16.24
CA GLU A 88 3.18 3.77 -16.92
C GLU A 88 4.06 4.69 -16.07
N SER A 89 4.27 4.40 -14.79
CA SER A 89 5.24 5.15 -14.01
C SER A 89 6.60 4.47 -14.09
N ASN A 90 7.57 5.16 -14.70
CA ASN A 90 8.99 4.80 -14.75
C ASN A 90 9.68 4.73 -13.36
N LEU A 91 8.90 4.76 -12.27
CA LEU A 91 9.30 4.85 -10.87
C LEU A 91 9.43 3.46 -10.21
N GLY A 92 9.07 2.40 -10.94
CA GLY A 92 9.08 1.02 -10.45
C GLY A 92 7.81 0.63 -9.70
N LEU A 93 7.70 -0.66 -9.36
CA LEU A 93 6.45 -1.27 -8.92
C LEU A 93 5.89 -0.69 -7.60
N GLY A 94 6.74 -0.30 -6.66
CA GLY A 94 6.29 0.25 -5.37
C GLY A 94 5.53 1.58 -5.54
N PRO A 95 6.19 2.63 -6.07
CA PRO A 95 5.56 3.92 -6.35
C PRO A 95 4.35 3.81 -7.28
N SER A 96 4.44 2.99 -8.32
CA SER A 96 3.35 2.68 -9.25
C SER A 96 2.05 2.24 -8.57
N VAL A 97 2.15 1.33 -7.60
CA VAL A 97 1.01 0.84 -6.83
C VAL A 97 0.37 1.98 -6.06
N ILE A 98 1.18 2.77 -5.34
CA ILE A 98 0.67 3.86 -4.52
C ILE A 98 -0.01 4.93 -5.38
N LEU A 99 0.62 5.36 -6.49
CA LEU A 99 0.03 6.32 -7.41
C LEU A 99 -1.30 5.81 -7.97
N SER A 100 -1.40 4.51 -8.26
CA SER A 100 -2.65 3.90 -8.73
C SER A 100 -3.77 3.94 -7.69
N LEU A 101 -3.45 3.64 -6.43
CA LEU A 101 -4.40 3.70 -5.30
C LEU A 101 -4.79 5.16 -5.00
N ALA A 102 -3.85 6.09 -5.12
CA ALA A 102 -4.04 7.50 -4.78
C ALA A 102 -4.86 8.30 -5.79
N LYS A 103 -5.12 7.78 -7.01
CA LYS A 103 -5.84 8.49 -8.09
C LYS A 103 -7.19 9.08 -7.69
N ARG A 104 -7.85 8.49 -6.70
CA ARG A 104 -9.22 8.85 -6.29
C ARG A 104 -9.28 9.60 -4.95
N ILE A 105 -8.12 9.94 -4.37
CA ILE A 105 -8.04 10.71 -3.13
C ILE A 105 -8.20 12.20 -3.45
N PRO A 106 -8.97 12.97 -2.67
CA PRO A 106 -9.07 14.41 -2.85
C PRO A 106 -7.73 15.11 -2.55
N PRO A 107 -7.37 16.16 -3.32
CA PRO A 107 -6.18 16.96 -3.05
C PRO A 107 -6.26 17.61 -1.66
N GLY A 108 -5.10 17.80 -1.02
CA GLY A 108 -4.96 18.26 0.37
C GLY A 108 -4.97 17.12 1.40
N SER A 109 -5.12 15.87 0.97
CA SER A 109 -5.08 14.70 1.87
C SER A 109 -3.64 14.29 2.23
N CYS A 110 -3.48 13.74 3.44
CA CYS A 110 -2.21 13.17 3.90
C CYS A 110 -2.21 11.65 3.70
N VAL A 111 -1.23 11.15 2.95
CA VAL A 111 -1.04 9.73 2.65
C VAL A 111 0.22 9.23 3.36
N TYR A 112 0.05 8.17 4.16
CA TYR A 112 1.13 7.53 4.90
C TYR A 112 1.54 6.22 4.22
N HIS A 113 2.85 6.06 4.01
CA HIS A 113 3.42 4.93 3.30
C HIS A 113 4.38 4.13 4.18
N ASP A 114 4.39 2.82 3.99
CA ASP A 114 5.41 1.95 4.59
C ASP A 114 6.80 2.19 3.95
N ARG A 115 7.83 1.81 4.68
CA ARG A 115 9.24 1.82 4.27
C ARG A 115 9.48 1.16 2.92
N TYR A 116 8.71 0.12 2.62
CA TYR A 116 8.84 -0.62 1.37
C TYR A 116 8.46 0.18 0.13
N PHE A 117 7.54 1.15 0.24
CA PHE A 117 7.05 1.93 -0.91
C PHE A 117 7.72 3.31 -1.03
N THR A 118 8.22 3.83 0.09
CA THR A 118 8.77 5.19 0.15
C THR A 118 10.03 5.33 -0.71
N THR A 119 9.99 6.25 -1.67
CA THR A 119 11.11 6.72 -2.49
C THR A 119 10.98 8.23 -2.69
N VAL A 120 12.09 8.94 -2.94
CA VAL A 120 12.07 10.39 -3.19
C VAL A 120 11.18 10.77 -4.39
N PRO A 121 11.30 10.13 -5.57
CA PRO A 121 10.48 10.55 -6.71
C PRO A 121 8.99 10.20 -6.54
N LEU A 122 8.63 9.26 -5.67
CA LEU A 122 7.22 9.07 -5.29
C LEU A 122 6.67 10.28 -4.54
N ILE A 123 7.47 10.87 -3.64
CA ILE A 123 7.05 12.04 -2.87
C ILE A 123 6.85 13.24 -3.81
N GLU A 124 7.74 13.44 -4.78
CA GLU A 124 7.63 14.50 -5.80
C GLU A 124 6.38 14.34 -6.67
N GLU A 125 6.05 13.12 -7.12
CA GLU A 125 4.81 12.90 -7.89
C GLU A 125 3.55 13.11 -7.04
N MET A 126 3.57 12.75 -5.76
CA MET A 126 2.44 13.02 -4.86
C MET A 126 2.24 14.52 -4.63
N GLU A 127 3.32 15.28 -4.52
CA GLU A 127 3.26 16.73 -4.39
C GLU A 127 2.62 17.38 -5.63
N LYS A 128 2.95 16.91 -6.85
CA LYS A 128 2.29 17.36 -8.09
C LYS A 128 0.78 17.09 -8.10
N LEU A 129 0.33 16.04 -7.40
CA LEU A 129 -1.08 15.71 -7.21
C LEU A 129 -1.73 16.47 -6.04
N ASN A 130 -1.03 17.40 -5.40
CA ASN A 130 -1.43 18.08 -4.16
C ASN A 130 -1.76 17.09 -3.04
N LEU A 131 -1.01 15.98 -2.93
CA LEU A 131 -1.14 15.01 -1.85
C LEU A 131 0.09 15.07 -0.95
N HIS A 132 -0.12 15.20 0.36
CA HIS A 132 0.97 15.21 1.32
C HIS A 132 1.42 13.78 1.61
N SER A 133 2.63 13.43 1.19
CA SER A 133 3.20 12.10 1.40
C SER A 133 4.08 12.07 2.64
N THR A 134 3.89 11.07 3.51
CA THR A 134 4.77 10.82 4.66
C THR A 134 5.14 9.34 4.72
N GLY A 135 6.41 9.04 4.97
CA GLY A 135 6.88 7.66 5.09
C GLY A 135 8.31 7.58 5.57
N THR A 136 8.71 6.40 6.03
CA THR A 136 10.12 6.15 6.39
C THR A 136 10.88 5.73 5.14
N ILE A 137 12.05 6.31 4.86
CA ILE A 137 12.87 5.94 3.70
C ILE A 137 14.05 5.03 4.11
N MET A 138 14.40 4.08 3.24
CA MET A 138 15.66 3.34 3.39
C MET A 138 16.84 4.21 2.94
N GLN A 139 17.94 4.24 3.69
CA GLN A 139 19.12 5.02 3.33
C GLN A 139 19.68 4.71 1.92
N ASN A 140 19.53 3.46 1.45
CA ASN A 140 19.99 3.04 0.12
C ASN A 140 19.07 3.50 -1.03
N ARG A 141 17.92 4.12 -0.73
CA ARG A 141 16.95 4.64 -1.73
C ARG A 141 16.96 6.16 -1.82
N ILE A 142 17.85 6.81 -1.09
CA ILE A 142 18.02 8.25 -1.14
C ILE A 142 18.96 8.55 -2.33
N PRO A 143 18.52 9.31 -3.35
CA PRO A 143 19.41 9.78 -4.41
C PRO A 143 20.50 10.65 -3.78
N ASP A 144 21.71 10.58 -4.31
CA ASP A 144 22.85 11.38 -3.82
C ASP A 144 23.17 11.20 -2.33
N ARG A 145 22.99 9.98 -1.82
CA ARG A 145 23.34 9.58 -0.43
C ARG A 145 24.74 10.04 -0.01
N ALA A 146 25.70 10.10 -0.92
CA ALA A 146 27.08 10.51 -0.63
C ALA A 146 27.17 11.98 -0.18
N THR A 147 26.25 12.83 -0.63
CA THR A 147 26.17 14.24 -0.28
C THR A 147 25.55 14.44 1.10
N ILE A 148 24.63 13.56 1.49
CA ILE A 148 23.92 13.64 2.77
C ILE A 148 24.69 12.89 3.86
N LYS A 149 25.47 13.63 4.65
CA LYS A 149 26.22 13.08 5.78
C LYS A 149 25.32 12.89 7.00
N PHE A 150 24.57 11.79 7.01
CA PHE A 150 23.86 11.37 8.22
C PHE A 150 24.86 11.03 9.33
N LYS A 151 24.64 11.57 10.53
CA LYS A 151 25.34 11.10 11.72
C LYS A 151 24.99 9.62 11.93
N LYS A 152 26.00 8.80 12.24
CA LYS A 152 25.76 7.42 12.65
C LYS A 152 25.00 7.41 13.97
N ASP A 153 24.12 6.44 14.16
CA ASP A 153 23.36 6.27 15.41
C ASP A 153 24.25 6.24 16.66
N SER A 154 25.45 5.64 16.56
CA SER A 154 26.42 5.60 17.66
C SER A 154 26.98 6.97 18.07
N ALA A 155 26.95 7.94 17.15
CA ALA A 155 27.44 9.30 17.40
C ALA A 155 26.32 10.24 17.87
N MET A 156 25.06 9.79 17.90
CA MET A 156 23.93 10.58 18.33
C MET A 156 23.57 10.27 19.79
N ARG A 157 23.29 11.31 20.58
CA ARG A 157 22.72 11.14 21.92
C ARG A 157 21.28 10.65 21.77
N ARG A 158 20.88 9.67 22.58
CA ARG A 158 19.51 9.12 22.59
C ARG A 158 18.49 10.24 22.78
N GLY A 159 17.45 10.26 21.95
CA GLY A 159 16.39 11.27 21.96
C GLY A 159 16.68 12.51 21.11
N VAL A 160 17.83 12.58 20.45
CA VAL A 160 18.15 13.68 19.52
C VAL A 160 17.84 13.26 18.09
N SER A 161 17.16 14.14 17.35
CA SER A 161 16.91 14.01 15.92
C SER A 161 17.64 15.11 15.15
N THR A 162 18.08 14.82 13.93
CA THR A 162 18.59 15.83 13.00
C THR A 162 17.56 16.01 11.89
N VAL A 163 17.20 17.26 11.61
CA VAL A 163 16.35 17.62 10.47
C VAL A 163 17.27 17.91 9.29
N CYS A 164 17.03 17.25 8.17
CA CYS A 164 17.65 17.58 6.89
C CYS A 164 16.61 18.35 6.08
N LEU A 165 16.90 19.62 5.78
CA LEU A 165 16.14 20.47 4.86
C LEU A 165 16.82 20.46 3.49
#